data_AF-A0A841ZKX9-F1
#
_entry.id   AF-A0A841ZKX9-F1
#
_cell.length_a   1.000
_cell.length_b   1.000
_cell.length_c   1.000
_cell.angle_alpha   90.00
_cell.angle_beta   90.00
_cell.angle_gamma   90.00
#
_symmetry.space_group_name_H-M   'P 1'
#
loop_
_entity.id
_entity.type
_entity.pdbx_description
1 polymer ?
#
loop_
_entity_poly.entity_id
_entity_poly.type
_entity_poly.pdbx_seq_one_letter_code
_entity_poly.pdbx_strand_id
1 'polypeptide(L)'
;MYFYLNQLMRNYSFMDYITIAITAALVYLAAVQIMSLELNLKLLVISYLIYFGCLFFLLFAKDSHARGLSFDTFGFIKPFVEGNLRVITVGNVVAFIPTGFLMWKLKGYQALVLALGLITGVESMQYYFAVGYFDTGDIFLNVCGIMIGYLVLRLAILIINRKQKHVSS
;
A
#
# COMPACT_ATOMS: atom_id res chain seq x y z
N MET A 1 -27.66 -19.77 8.07
CA MET A 1 -27.11 -19.25 6.80
C MET A 1 -27.09 -17.72 6.78
N TYR A 2 -28.23 -17.03 6.84
CA TYR A 2 -28.33 -15.55 6.75
C TYR A 2 -27.61 -14.80 7.89
N PHE A 3 -27.71 -15.28 9.13
CA PHE A 3 -26.99 -14.69 10.29
C PHE A 3 -25.46 -14.80 10.16
N TYR A 4 -24.97 -15.94 9.66
CA TYR A 4 -23.55 -16.21 9.48
C TYR A 4 -22.95 -15.37 8.34
N LEU A 5 -23.70 -15.23 7.24
CA LEU A 5 -23.35 -14.33 6.14
C LEU A 5 -23.35 -12.86 6.56
N ASN A 6 -24.31 -12.43 7.39
CA ASN A 6 -24.32 -11.06 7.93
C ASN A 6 -23.14 -10.81 8.88
N GLN A 7 -22.75 -11.80 9.69
CA GLN A 7 -21.61 -11.67 10.59
C GLN A 7 -20.27 -11.65 9.84
N LEU A 8 -20.14 -12.45 8.78
CA LEU A 8 -19.01 -12.40 7.84
C LEU A 8 -18.96 -11.06 7.11
N MET A 9 -20.06 -10.62 6.48
CA MET A 9 -20.10 -9.33 5.77
C MET A 9 -19.87 -8.14 6.71
N ARG A 10 -20.29 -8.21 7.98
CA ARG A 10 -20.05 -7.17 8.99
C ARG A 10 -18.58 -7.12 9.44
N ASN A 11 -17.93 -8.27 9.62
CA ASN A 11 -16.50 -8.34 9.94
C ASN A 11 -15.61 -7.88 8.77
N TYR A 12 -15.96 -8.24 7.53
CA TYR A 12 -15.26 -7.74 6.34
C TYR A 12 -15.44 -6.22 6.18
N SER A 13 -16.65 -5.68 6.38
CA SER A 13 -16.86 -4.23 6.30
C SER A 13 -16.04 -3.44 7.33
N PHE A 14 -15.88 -3.97 8.55
CA PHE A 14 -15.12 -3.30 9.61
C PHE A 14 -13.62 -3.24 9.30
N MET A 15 -13.05 -4.34 8.77
CA MET A 15 -11.68 -4.37 8.28
C MET A 15 -11.45 -3.41 7.10
N ASP A 16 -12.45 -3.27 6.22
CA ASP A 16 -12.39 -2.32 5.10
C ASP A 16 -12.45 -0.85 5.58
N TYR A 17 -13.25 -0.53 6.60
CA TYR A 17 -13.25 0.81 7.22
C TYR A 17 -11.95 1.12 7.96
N ILE A 18 -11.36 0.12 8.63
CA ILE A 18 -10.04 0.24 9.24
C ILE A 18 -8.98 0.50 8.16
N THR A 19 -9.07 -0.20 7.02
CA THR A 19 -8.18 0.00 5.87
C THR A 19 -8.27 1.44 5.36
N ILE A 20 -9.48 1.93 5.10
CA ILE A 20 -9.70 3.32 4.66
C ILE A 20 -9.20 4.32 5.70
N ALA A 21 -9.45 4.09 6.99
CA ALA A 21 -9.02 4.98 8.07
C ALA A 21 -7.49 5.03 8.21
N ILE A 22 -6.81 3.90 8.08
CA ILE A 22 -5.35 3.80 8.10
C ILE A 22 -4.77 4.51 6.86
N THR A 23 -5.30 4.23 5.67
CA THR A 23 -4.87 4.88 4.44
C THR A 23 -5.07 6.40 4.49
N ALA A 24 -6.20 6.87 5.03
CA ALA A 24 -6.46 8.30 5.23
C ALA A 24 -5.52 8.93 6.26
N ALA A 25 -5.24 8.25 7.38
CA ALA A 25 -4.29 8.71 8.38
C ALA A 25 -2.85 8.81 7.83
N LEU A 26 -2.46 7.90 6.95
CA LEU A 26 -1.15 7.89 6.31
C LEU A 26 -0.99 9.00 5.26
N VAL A 27 -2.02 9.20 4.44
CA VAL A 27 -2.10 10.35 3.51
C VAL A 27 -2.04 11.66 4.29
N TYR A 28 -2.74 11.74 5.43
CA TYR A 28 -2.71 12.91 6.31
C TYR A 28 -1.30 13.16 6.89
N LEU A 29 -0.63 12.14 7.43
CA LEU A 29 0.72 12.30 8.00
C LEU A 29 1.77 12.66 6.94
N ALA A 30 1.68 12.08 5.74
CA ALA A 30 2.54 12.43 4.61
C ALA A 30 2.28 13.86 4.11
N ALA A 31 1.00 14.26 4.01
CA ALA A 31 0.62 15.63 3.64
C ALA A 31 1.14 16.65 4.66
N VAL A 32 1.03 16.37 5.96
CA VAL A 32 1.54 17.23 7.04
C VAL A 32 3.05 17.46 6.90
N GLN A 33 3.84 16.42 6.59
CA GLN A 33 5.30 16.54 6.45
C GLN A 33 5.74 17.26 5.16
N ILE A 34 4.96 17.11 4.07
CA ILE A 34 5.19 17.83 2.82
C ILE A 34 4.86 19.32 2.98
N MET A 35 3.77 19.62 3.70
CA MET A 35 3.33 20.99 3.96
C MET A 35 4.18 21.72 5.00
N SER A 36 4.76 21.01 5.97
CA SER A 36 5.54 21.65 7.04
C SER A 36 6.92 22.10 6.61
N LEU A 37 7.48 21.60 5.48
CA LEU A 37 8.82 21.92 4.92
C LEU A 37 10.03 21.75 5.88
N GLU A 38 9.81 21.58 7.17
CA GLU A 38 10.76 21.21 8.21
C GLU A 38 10.58 19.73 8.54
N LEU A 39 11.45 18.88 8.00
CA LEU A 39 11.41 17.44 8.26
C LEU A 39 11.94 17.13 9.66
N ASN A 40 11.04 16.89 10.61
CA ASN A 40 11.42 16.32 11.89
C ASN A 40 11.66 14.81 11.72
N LEU A 41 12.94 14.41 11.72
CA LEU A 41 13.33 13.01 11.53
C LEU A 41 12.69 12.06 12.56
N LYS A 42 12.52 12.50 13.83
CA LYS A 42 11.87 11.68 14.86
C LYS A 42 10.40 11.43 14.51
N LEU A 43 9.68 12.47 14.10
CA LEU A 43 8.28 12.34 13.70
C LEU A 43 8.12 11.48 12.44
N LEU A 44 9.04 11.63 11.47
CA LEU A 44 9.10 10.79 10.28
C LEU A 44 9.28 9.31 10.65
N VAL A 45 10.25 8.99 11.48
CA VAL A 45 10.50 7.60 11.93
C VAL A 45 9.27 7.05 12.67
N ILE A 46 8.69 7.80 13.59
CA ILE A 46 7.47 7.39 14.32
C ILE A 46 6.31 7.14 13.34
N SER A 47 6.12 8.02 12.36
CA SER A 47 5.06 7.85 11.35
C SER A 47 5.25 6.57 10.52
N TYR A 48 6.49 6.24 10.13
CA TYR A 48 6.79 5.00 9.41
C TYR A 48 6.68 3.75 10.28
N LEU A 49 7.00 3.84 11.58
CA LEU A 49 6.79 2.72 12.51
C LEU A 49 5.30 2.40 12.68
N ILE A 50 4.46 3.42 12.86
CA ILE A 50 3.01 3.27 12.92
C ILE A 50 2.49 2.71 11.59
N TYR A 51 2.95 3.25 10.46
CA TYR A 51 2.60 2.77 9.13
C TYR A 51 2.90 1.29 8.93
N PHE A 52 4.15 0.85 9.14
CA PHE A 52 4.52 -0.54 8.94
C PHE A 52 3.85 -1.47 9.95
N GLY A 53 3.61 -1.01 11.19
CA GLY A 53 2.81 -1.75 12.17
C GLY A 53 1.36 -1.97 11.72
N CYS A 54 0.71 -0.92 11.23
CA CYS A 54 -0.63 -0.99 10.65
C CYS A 54 -0.68 -1.90 9.42
N LEU A 55 0.29 -1.75 8.50
CA LEU A 55 0.38 -2.57 7.29
C LEU A 55 0.60 -4.05 7.64
N PHE A 56 1.46 -4.34 8.62
CA PHE A 56 1.66 -5.70 9.13
C PHE A 56 0.36 -6.29 9.67
N PHE A 57 -0.36 -5.55 10.52
CA PHE A 57 -1.66 -6.00 11.03
C PHE A 57 -2.67 -6.21 9.89
N LEU A 58 -2.73 -5.32 8.91
CA LEU A 58 -3.64 -5.44 7.76
C LEU A 58 -3.37 -6.69 6.92
N LEU A 59 -2.10 -7.01 6.71
CA LEU A 59 -1.68 -8.14 5.89
C LEU A 59 -1.75 -9.48 6.65
N PHE A 60 -1.49 -9.48 7.96
CA PHE A 60 -1.30 -10.71 8.75
C PHE A 60 -2.33 -10.94 9.86
N ALA A 61 -3.22 -9.99 10.16
CA ALA A 61 -4.29 -10.20 11.15
C ALA A 61 -5.60 -10.70 10.52
N LYS A 62 -5.58 -11.09 9.24
CA LYS A 62 -6.71 -11.76 8.61
C LYS A 62 -6.83 -13.17 9.19
N ASP A 63 -7.92 -13.41 9.90
CA ASP A 63 -8.22 -14.70 10.50
C ASP A 63 -8.76 -15.64 9.43
N SER A 64 -7.84 -16.14 8.60
CA SER A 64 -8.15 -17.10 7.57
C SER A 64 -7.14 -18.22 7.62
N HIS A 65 -7.54 -19.37 8.16
CA HIS A 65 -6.86 -20.67 7.94
C HIS A 65 -6.92 -21.12 6.47
N ALA A 66 -7.15 -20.19 5.54
CA ALA A 66 -7.23 -20.41 4.13
C ALA A 66 -5.88 -20.09 3.51
N ARG A 67 -5.31 -21.08 2.83
CA ARG A 67 -4.13 -20.94 1.98
C ARG A 67 -4.50 -21.28 0.55
N GLY A 68 -3.92 -20.58 -0.40
CA GLY A 68 -4.08 -20.91 -1.81
C GLY A 68 -3.08 -20.17 -2.67
N LEU A 69 -2.97 -20.61 -3.92
CA LEU A 69 -2.16 -19.97 -4.95
C LEU A 69 -3.12 -19.43 -6.02
N SER A 70 -2.99 -18.15 -6.34
CA SER A 70 -3.72 -17.49 -7.40
C SER A 70 -2.72 -16.88 -8.37
N PHE A 71 -2.66 -17.43 -9.58
CA PHE A 71 -1.80 -16.94 -10.65
C PHE A 71 -2.56 -16.10 -11.68
N ASP A 72 -3.80 -15.71 -11.37
CA ASP A 72 -4.60 -14.84 -12.23
C ASP A 72 -4.31 -13.37 -11.94
N THR A 73 -3.21 -12.88 -12.52
CA THR A 73 -2.72 -11.51 -12.29
C THR A 73 -3.76 -10.43 -12.60
N PHE A 74 -4.70 -10.69 -13.51
CA PHE A 74 -5.73 -9.73 -13.91
C PHE A 74 -7.15 -10.15 -13.50
N GLY A 75 -7.27 -11.19 -12.66
CA GLY A 75 -8.54 -11.70 -12.17
C GLY A 75 -9.36 -10.67 -11.37
N PHE A 76 -8.70 -9.64 -10.85
CA PHE A 76 -9.34 -8.52 -10.16
C PHE A 76 -10.16 -7.60 -11.08
N ILE A 77 -9.89 -7.56 -12.39
CA ILE A 77 -10.50 -6.57 -13.31
C ILE A 77 -12.01 -6.75 -13.39
N LYS A 78 -12.48 -7.99 -13.57
CA LYS A 78 -13.91 -8.29 -13.71
C LYS A 78 -14.71 -7.90 -12.45
N PRO A 79 -14.38 -8.37 -11.24
CA PRO A 79 -15.08 -7.95 -10.02
C PRO A 79 -14.97 -6.44 -9.81
N PHE A 80 -13.81 -5.84 -10.09
CA PHE A 80 -13.62 -4.39 -10.01
C PHE A 80 -14.61 -3.63 -10.90
N VAL A 81 -14.75 -3.99 -12.17
CA VAL A 81 -15.69 -3.33 -13.10
C VAL A 81 -17.13 -3.51 -12.65
N GLU A 82 -17.48 -4.70 -12.17
CA GLU A 82 -18.81 -5.03 -11.64
C GLU A 82 -19.16 -4.30 -10.33
N GLY A 83 -18.20 -3.59 -9.72
CA GLY A 83 -18.40 -2.84 -8.47
C GLY A 83 -18.06 -3.64 -7.22
N ASN A 84 -17.82 -4.94 -7.35
CA ASN A 84 -17.43 -5.81 -6.27
C ASN A 84 -15.94 -5.61 -5.96
N LEU A 85 -15.56 -5.54 -4.69
CA LEU A 85 -14.17 -5.45 -4.23
C LEU A 85 -13.40 -4.17 -4.65
N ARG A 86 -14.03 -3.17 -5.28
CA ARG A 86 -13.35 -1.91 -5.71
C ARG A 86 -12.56 -1.24 -4.58
N VAL A 87 -13.17 -1.15 -3.40
CA VAL A 87 -12.55 -0.55 -2.21
C VAL A 87 -11.29 -1.31 -1.80
N ILE A 88 -11.31 -2.63 -1.90
CA ILE A 88 -10.19 -3.50 -1.53
C ILE A 88 -9.06 -3.37 -2.57
N THR A 89 -9.39 -3.45 -3.87
CA THR A 89 -8.42 -3.27 -4.96
C THR A 89 -7.72 -1.92 -4.90
N VAL A 90 -8.49 -0.84 -4.71
CA VAL A 90 -7.93 0.52 -4.57
C VAL A 90 -7.18 0.66 -3.25
N GLY A 91 -7.71 0.10 -2.17
CA GLY A 91 -7.09 0.09 -0.85
C GLY A 91 -5.70 -0.52 -0.88
N ASN A 92 -5.53 -1.66 -1.55
CA ASN A 92 -4.24 -2.31 -1.77
C ASN A 92 -3.24 -1.36 -2.49
N VAL A 93 -3.64 -0.75 -3.60
CA VAL A 93 -2.78 0.21 -4.32
C VAL A 93 -2.39 1.41 -3.43
N VAL A 94 -3.36 2.04 -2.78
CA VAL A 94 -3.12 3.27 -2.00
C VAL A 94 -2.33 2.97 -0.73
N ALA A 95 -2.55 1.82 -0.09
CA ALA A 95 -1.83 1.42 1.12
C ALA A 95 -0.32 1.32 0.90
N PHE A 96 0.13 0.95 -0.30
CA PHE A 96 1.55 0.80 -0.62
C PHE A 96 2.23 2.04 -1.21
N ILE A 97 1.50 3.13 -1.47
CA ILE A 97 2.06 4.41 -1.94
C ILE A 97 3.16 4.94 -1.00
N PRO A 98 2.98 4.99 0.34
CA PRO A 98 4.01 5.49 1.25
C PRO A 98 5.32 4.68 1.19
N THR A 99 5.25 3.36 0.94
CA THR A 99 6.45 2.53 0.73
C THR A 99 7.26 3.01 -0.48
N GLY A 100 6.58 3.47 -1.54
CA GLY A 100 7.20 4.08 -2.72
C GLY A 100 8.03 5.31 -2.42
N PHE A 101 7.62 6.12 -1.45
CA PHE A 101 8.36 7.31 -1.04
C PHE A 101 9.75 6.97 -0.54
N LEU A 102 9.94 5.85 0.18
CA LEU A 102 11.27 5.44 0.66
C LEU A 102 12.25 5.12 -0.48
N MET A 103 11.76 4.81 -1.67
CA MET A 103 12.57 4.41 -2.81
C MET A 103 12.98 5.59 -3.71
N TRP A 104 12.61 6.84 -3.38
CA TRP A 104 12.76 8.00 -4.28
C TRP A 104 14.17 8.26 -4.81
N LYS A 105 15.21 7.86 -4.05
CA LYS A 105 16.62 8.01 -4.44
C LYS A 105 17.12 6.91 -5.39
N LEU A 106 16.39 5.81 -5.51
CA LEU A 106 16.78 4.67 -6.36
C LEU A 106 16.54 4.98 -7.84
N LYS A 107 17.31 4.30 -8.71
CA LYS A 107 16.99 4.28 -10.15
C LYS A 107 15.68 3.53 -10.37
N GLY A 108 14.94 3.85 -11.44
CA GLY A 108 13.61 3.29 -11.68
C GLY A 108 13.58 1.76 -11.70
N TYR A 109 14.56 1.11 -12.34
CA TYR A 109 14.66 -0.35 -12.35
C TYR A 109 15.00 -0.94 -10.97
N GLN A 110 15.80 -0.24 -10.16
CA GLN A 110 16.13 -0.68 -8.80
C GLN A 110 14.91 -0.60 -7.89
N ALA A 111 14.14 0.49 -8.00
CA ALA A 111 12.88 0.65 -7.29
C ALA A 111 11.88 -0.46 -7.69
N LEU A 112 11.75 -0.75 -8.98
CA LEU A 112 10.87 -1.81 -9.48
C LEU A 112 11.28 -3.20 -8.99
N VAL A 113 12.56 -3.57 -9.08
CA VAL A 113 13.06 -4.87 -8.61
C VAL A 113 12.88 -5.01 -7.10
N LEU A 114 13.15 -3.95 -6.33
CA LEU A 114 12.96 -3.95 -4.89
C LEU A 114 11.48 -4.07 -4.53
N ALA A 115 10.59 -3.34 -5.23
CA ALA A 115 9.14 -3.45 -5.04
C ALA A 115 8.64 -4.86 -5.31
N LEU A 116 9.04 -5.46 -6.45
CA LEU A 116 8.69 -6.84 -6.79
C LEU A 116 9.17 -7.83 -5.73
N GLY A 117 10.43 -7.72 -5.28
CA GLY A 117 11.00 -8.59 -4.25
C GLY A 117 10.28 -8.46 -2.91
N LEU A 118 9.99 -7.22 -2.47
CA LEU A 118 9.29 -6.97 -1.21
C LEU A 118 7.88 -7.54 -1.23
N ILE A 119 7.09 -7.25 -2.27
CA ILE A 119 5.71 -7.71 -2.35
C ILE A 119 5.63 -9.21 -2.54
N THR A 120 6.48 -9.80 -3.39
CA THR A 120 6.56 -11.27 -3.53
C THR A 120 6.94 -11.92 -2.19
N GLY A 121 7.84 -11.30 -1.42
CA GLY A 121 8.20 -11.76 -0.09
C GLY A 121 7.03 -11.72 0.90
N VAL A 122 6.23 -10.65 0.88
CA VAL A 122 5.02 -10.51 1.70
C VAL A 122 4.01 -11.61 1.38
N GLU A 123 3.67 -11.79 0.10
CA GLU A 123 2.73 -12.83 -0.34
C GLU A 123 3.25 -14.24 -0.02
N SER A 124 4.57 -14.47 -0.16
CA SER A 124 5.21 -15.72 0.22
C SER A 124 5.09 -16.00 1.72
N MET A 125 5.27 -14.98 2.57
CA MET A 125 5.08 -15.10 4.01
C MET A 125 3.62 -15.38 4.36
N GLN A 126 2.66 -14.68 3.76
CA GLN A 126 1.24 -14.91 3.98
C GLN A 126 0.82 -16.33 3.62
N TYR A 127 1.34 -16.86 2.51
CA TYR A 127 1.15 -18.26 2.12
C TYR A 127 1.79 -19.24 3.12
N TYR A 128 3.05 -19.01 3.51
CA TYR A 128 3.77 -19.91 4.42
C TYR A 128 3.16 -19.97 5.82
N PHE A 129 2.73 -18.83 6.36
CA PHE A 129 2.07 -18.75 7.66
C PHE A 129 0.59 -19.15 7.62
N ALA A 130 0.06 -19.52 6.45
CA ALA A 130 -1.35 -19.86 6.23
C ALA A 130 -2.31 -18.77 6.72
N VAL A 131 -1.93 -17.51 6.48
CA VAL A 131 -2.70 -16.31 6.83
C VAL A 131 -3.36 -15.70 5.59
N GLY A 132 -3.00 -16.16 4.39
CA GLY A 132 -3.61 -15.68 3.15
C GLY A 132 -3.22 -16.49 1.91
N TYR A 133 -3.56 -15.91 0.76
CA TYR A 133 -3.25 -16.43 -0.56
C TYR A 133 -1.93 -15.86 -1.05
N PHE A 134 -1.20 -16.61 -1.87
CA PHE A 134 -0.18 -16.03 -2.73
C PHE A 134 -0.89 -15.61 -4.03
N ASP A 135 -1.15 -14.32 -4.20
CA ASP A 135 -1.90 -13.82 -5.35
C ASP A 135 -1.06 -12.89 -6.24
N THR A 136 -0.81 -13.31 -7.48
CA THR A 136 -0.08 -12.48 -8.45
C THR A 136 -0.77 -11.17 -8.82
N GLY A 137 -2.09 -11.10 -8.71
CA GLY A 137 -2.86 -9.87 -8.88
C GLY A 137 -2.63 -8.88 -7.75
N ASP A 138 -2.56 -9.36 -6.51
CA ASP A 138 -2.16 -8.53 -5.36
C ASP A 138 -0.70 -8.09 -5.50
N ILE A 139 0.20 -8.96 -5.99
CA ILE A 139 1.57 -8.56 -6.33
C ILE A 139 1.56 -7.38 -7.30
N PHE A 140 0.81 -7.48 -8.39
CA PHE A 140 0.73 -6.45 -9.40
C PHE A 140 0.20 -5.12 -8.83
N LEU A 141 -0.94 -5.16 -8.13
CA LEU A 141 -1.59 -3.97 -7.56
C LEU A 141 -0.71 -3.27 -6.53
N ASN A 142 -0.10 -4.03 -5.62
CA ASN A 142 0.75 -3.48 -4.57
C ASN A 142 2.04 -2.87 -5.16
N VAL A 143 2.65 -3.53 -6.15
CA VAL A 143 3.80 -2.96 -6.88
C VAL A 143 3.42 -1.69 -7.62
N CYS A 144 2.24 -1.63 -8.25
CA CYS A 144 1.72 -0.40 -8.84
C CYS A 144 1.60 0.72 -7.80
N GLY A 145 1.08 0.42 -6.60
CA GLY A 145 1.02 1.36 -5.48
C GLY A 145 2.39 1.94 -5.10
N ILE A 146 3.39 1.08 -4.90
CA ILE A 146 4.77 1.48 -4.61
C ILE A 146 5.33 2.37 -5.73
N MET A 147 5.14 1.98 -6.98
CA MET A 147 5.69 2.73 -8.12
C MET A 147 5.01 4.09 -8.30
N ILE A 148 3.70 4.21 -8.01
CA ILE A 148 2.98 5.49 -7.99
C ILE A 148 3.61 6.41 -6.93
N GLY A 149 3.79 5.92 -5.70
CA GLY A 149 4.42 6.70 -4.64
C GLY A 149 5.84 7.16 -4.99
N TYR A 150 6.66 6.25 -5.52
CA TYR A 150 8.00 6.54 -6.01
C TYR A 150 8.01 7.69 -7.03
N LEU A 151 7.12 7.65 -8.03
CA LEU A 151 7.04 8.67 -9.07
C LEU A 151 6.55 10.01 -8.51
N VAL A 152 5.51 10.00 -7.67
CA VAL A 152 4.94 11.22 -7.06
C VAL A 152 6.02 12.00 -6.30
N LEU A 153 6.76 11.35 -5.39
CA LEU A 153 7.78 12.03 -4.61
C LEU A 153 8.95 12.48 -5.48
N ARG A 154 9.37 11.65 -6.44
CA ARG A 154 10.46 12.01 -7.36
C ARG A 154 10.12 13.23 -8.21
N LEU A 155 8.89 13.30 -8.72
CA LEU A 155 8.40 14.46 -9.48
C LEU A 155 8.29 15.71 -8.59
N ALA A 156 7.77 15.58 -7.36
CA ALA A 156 7.69 16.69 -6.42
C ALA A 156 9.07 17.31 -6.12
N ILE A 157 10.07 16.46 -5.85
CA ILE A 157 11.46 16.90 -5.60
C ILE A 157 12.06 17.58 -6.84
N LEU A 158 11.82 17.04 -8.04
CA LEU A 158 12.27 17.66 -9.30
C LEU A 158 11.68 19.06 -9.50
N ILE A 159 10.39 19.24 -9.17
CA ILE A 159 9.70 20.53 -9.28
C ILE A 159 10.28 21.54 -8.26
N ILE A 160 10.49 21.13 -7.01
CA ILE A 160 11.06 21.99 -5.96
C ILE A 160 12.48 22.44 -6.34
N ASN A 161 13.33 21.51 -6.79
CA ASN A 161 14.70 21.83 -7.21
C ASN A 161 14.75 22.78 -8.41
N ARG A 162 13.78 22.69 -9.33
CA ARG A 162 13.65 23.64 -10.46
C ARG A 162 13.29 25.05 -9.97
N LYS A 163 12.36 25.17 -9.00
CA LYS A 163 11.97 26.47 -8.44
C LYS A 163 13.12 27.16 -7.72
N GLN A 164 13.92 26.44 -6.95
CA GLN A 164 15.07 27.02 -6.24
C GLN A 164 16.15 27.53 -7.20
N LYS A 165 16.42 26.83 -8.32
CA LYS A 165 17.39 27.29 -9.33
C LYS A 165 16.99 28.61 -10.02
N HIS A 166 15.70 28.87 -10.20
CA HIS A 166 15.21 30.11 -10.83
C HIS A 166 15.20 31.33 -9.91
N VAL A 167 15.21 31.13 -8.58
CA VAL A 167 15.27 32.24 -7.61
C VAL A 167 16.72 32.68 -7.34
N SER A 168 17.69 31.82 -7.62
CA SER A 168 19.13 32.08 -7.44
C SER A 168 19.85 32.60 -8.70
N SER A 169 19.14 32.84 -9.80
CA SER A 169 19.65 33.33 -11.09
C SER A 169 19.14 34.73 -11.39
#